data_AF-A0A2N9Y1Z0-F1
#
_entry.id   AF-A0A2N9Y1Z0-F1
#
_cell.length_a   1.000
_cell.length_b   1.000
_cell.length_c   1.000
_cell.angle_alpha   90.00
_cell.angle_beta   90.00
_cell.angle_gamma   90.00
#
_symmetry.space_group_name_H-M   'P 1'
#
loop_
_entity.id
_entity.type
_entity.pdbx_description
1 polymer ?
#
loop_
_entity_poly.entity_id
_entity_poly.type
_entity_poly.pdbx_seq_one_letter_code
_entity_poly.pdbx_strand_id
1 'polypeptide(L)'
;MSIIKYFGICLFTYLPLSALAAQTITIASERELRIECSNSTPSEADMTECLKAKALKSQKELQNTETKLIKKLSEWYEEPSYINKAKANLTAANKEFIKYRDAQCKFNYSLGGGAIENALEMRLFACIAELNNRRNQQLIDSMSNILTK
;
A
#
# COMPACT_ATOMS: atom_id res chain seq x y z
N MET A 1 21.37 -74.02 -5.68
CA MET A 1 20.90 -74.04 -4.28
C MET A 1 20.65 -72.60 -3.88
N SER A 2 19.39 -72.24 -3.68
CA SER A 2 18.87 -70.86 -3.61
C SER A 2 19.32 -70.10 -2.36
N ILE A 3 19.60 -68.80 -2.51
CA ILE A 3 19.63 -67.85 -1.39
C ILE A 3 18.70 -66.69 -1.74
N ILE A 4 17.54 -66.67 -1.09
CA ILE A 4 16.53 -65.61 -1.13
C ILE A 4 17.11 -64.38 -0.45
N LYS A 5 17.13 -63.23 -1.13
CA LYS A 5 17.40 -61.92 -0.51
C LYS A 5 16.13 -61.08 -0.55
N TYR A 6 15.59 -60.79 0.63
CA TYR A 6 14.39 -59.99 0.83
C TYR A 6 14.63 -58.54 0.38
N PHE A 7 13.80 -58.08 -0.57
CA PHE A 7 13.69 -56.68 -0.97
C PHE A 7 12.90 -55.92 0.09
N GLY A 8 13.59 -55.12 0.91
CA GLY A 8 12.94 -54.12 1.75
C GLY A 8 12.69 -52.85 0.95
N ILE A 9 11.44 -52.61 0.55
CA ILE A 9 11.02 -51.36 -0.08
C ILE A 9 10.67 -50.38 1.05
N CYS A 10 11.54 -49.40 1.30
CA CYS A 10 11.25 -48.27 2.18
C CYS A 10 10.56 -47.17 1.35
N LEU A 11 9.23 -47.08 1.46
CA LEU A 11 8.46 -45.93 0.94
C LEU A 11 8.69 -44.72 1.86
N PHE A 12 9.59 -43.82 1.47
CA PHE A 12 9.64 -42.47 2.04
C PHE A 12 8.49 -41.65 1.47
N THR A 13 7.40 -41.54 2.22
CA THR A 13 6.31 -40.60 1.93
C THR A 13 6.81 -39.17 2.19
N TYR A 14 7.13 -38.45 1.11
CA TYR A 14 7.35 -37.01 1.15
C TYR A 14 6.00 -36.33 1.46
N LEU A 15 5.84 -35.85 2.70
CA LEU A 15 4.77 -34.91 3.02
C LEU A 15 5.09 -33.57 2.35
N PRO A 16 4.20 -33.00 1.50
CA PRO A 16 4.41 -31.67 0.99
C PRO A 16 4.34 -30.68 2.14
N LEU A 17 5.43 -29.94 2.39
CA LEU A 17 5.39 -28.74 3.23
C LEU A 17 4.45 -27.75 2.53
N SER A 18 3.22 -27.65 3.01
CA SER A 18 2.30 -26.60 2.60
C SER A 18 2.89 -25.26 3.06
N ALA A 19 3.53 -24.53 2.15
CA ALA A 19 3.98 -23.17 2.39
C ALA A 19 2.74 -22.30 2.66
N LEU A 20 2.59 -21.84 3.90
CA LEU A 20 1.56 -20.88 4.25
C LEU A 20 1.96 -19.53 3.65
N ALA A 21 1.41 -19.20 2.47
CA ALA A 21 1.59 -17.88 1.89
C ALA A 21 0.92 -16.86 2.81
N ALA A 22 1.72 -16.01 3.47
CA ALA A 22 1.20 -14.87 4.20
C ALA A 22 0.39 -13.98 3.23
N GLN A 23 -0.84 -13.66 3.58
CA GLN A 23 -1.68 -12.75 2.79
C GLN A 23 -1.06 -11.36 2.84
N THR A 24 -0.26 -11.03 1.83
CA THR A 24 0.23 -9.67 1.64
C THR A 24 -0.92 -8.80 1.16
N ILE A 25 -1.19 -7.68 1.85
CA ILE A 25 -2.11 -6.66 1.36
C ILE A 25 -1.50 -6.09 0.07
N THR A 26 -2.05 -6.45 -1.08
CA THR A 26 -1.62 -5.93 -2.37
C THR A 26 -2.22 -4.55 -2.59
N ILE A 27 -1.38 -3.52 -2.54
CA ILE A 27 -1.82 -2.15 -2.80
C ILE A 27 -1.87 -1.94 -4.31
N ALA A 28 -3.07 -1.66 -4.82
CA ALA A 28 -3.31 -1.42 -6.23
C ALA A 28 -2.43 -0.28 -6.75
N SER A 29 -1.75 -0.55 -7.85
CA SER A 29 -1.01 0.42 -8.64
C SER A 29 -1.95 1.40 -9.35
N GLU A 30 -1.39 2.52 -9.78
CA GLU A 30 -2.03 3.54 -10.61
C GLU A 30 -2.73 2.90 -11.82
N ARG A 31 -2.06 1.96 -12.50
CA ARG A 31 -2.63 1.23 -13.63
C ARG A 31 -3.83 0.37 -13.23
N GLU A 32 -3.73 -0.37 -12.13
CA GLU A 32 -4.81 -1.23 -11.65
C GLU A 32 -6.03 -0.40 -11.25
N LEU A 33 -5.83 0.76 -10.62
CA LEU A 33 -6.91 1.69 -10.27
C LEU A 33 -7.63 2.23 -11.52
N ARG A 34 -6.87 2.55 -12.60
CA ARG A 34 -7.49 2.95 -13.88
C ARG A 34 -8.28 1.80 -14.51
N ILE A 35 -7.76 0.57 -14.48
CA ILE A 35 -8.48 -0.61 -14.99
C ILE A 35 -9.75 -0.85 -14.19
N GLU A 36 -9.69 -0.74 -12.87
CA GLU A 36 -10.86 -0.90 -11.99
C GLU A 36 -11.95 0.11 -12.37
N CYS A 37 -11.62 1.40 -12.49
CA CYS A 37 -12.59 2.42 -12.90
C CYS A 37 -13.07 2.24 -14.34
N SER A 38 -12.21 1.77 -15.25
CA SER A 38 -12.60 1.46 -16.64
C SER A 38 -13.63 0.34 -16.73
N ASN A 39 -13.58 -0.64 -15.82
CA ASN A 39 -14.51 -1.76 -15.81
C ASN A 39 -15.87 -1.38 -15.22
N SER A 40 -15.93 -0.33 -14.39
CA SER A 40 -17.14 0.07 -13.67
C SER A 40 -17.85 1.29 -14.26
N THR A 41 -17.34 1.87 -15.36
CA THR A 41 -17.88 3.12 -15.91
C THR A 41 -17.95 3.11 -17.45
N PRO A 42 -18.95 3.77 -18.06
CA PRO A 42 -19.17 3.72 -19.51
C PRO A 42 -18.44 4.83 -20.31
N SER A 43 -17.83 5.84 -19.67
CA SER A 43 -17.20 6.98 -20.36
C SER A 43 -15.90 7.45 -19.69
N GLU A 44 -15.05 8.17 -20.43
CA GLU A 44 -13.82 8.77 -19.87
C GLU A 44 -14.12 9.77 -18.74
N ALA A 45 -15.24 10.51 -18.83
CA ALA A 45 -15.64 11.44 -17.78
C ALA A 45 -15.97 10.71 -16.48
N ASP A 46 -16.73 9.61 -16.57
CA ASP A 46 -17.07 8.76 -15.43
C ASP A 46 -15.82 8.09 -14.84
N MET A 47 -14.87 7.68 -15.70
CA MET A 47 -13.57 7.17 -15.26
C MET A 47 -12.79 8.22 -14.46
N THR A 48 -12.74 9.47 -14.95
CA THR A 48 -12.09 10.58 -14.24
C THR A 48 -12.75 10.83 -12.89
N GLU A 49 -14.09 10.84 -12.80
CA GLU A 49 -14.79 10.99 -11.52
C GLU A 49 -14.52 9.84 -10.55
N CYS A 50 -14.52 8.59 -11.04
CA CYS A 50 -14.17 7.42 -10.24
C CYS A 50 -12.76 7.54 -9.66
N LEU A 51 -11.77 7.94 -10.47
CA LEU A 51 -10.39 8.10 -10.03
C LEU A 51 -10.22 9.28 -9.07
N LYS A 52 -10.92 10.39 -9.32
CA LYS A 52 -10.96 11.54 -8.40
C LYS A 52 -11.53 11.13 -7.03
N ALA A 53 -12.61 10.35 -7.01
CA ALA A 53 -13.19 9.82 -5.78
C ALA A 53 -12.20 8.91 -5.02
N LYS A 54 -11.44 8.06 -5.74
CA LYS A 54 -10.38 7.23 -5.14
C LYS A 54 -9.25 8.08 -4.56
N ALA A 55 -8.80 9.12 -5.27
CA ALA A 55 -7.78 10.05 -4.77
C ALA A 55 -8.25 10.75 -3.48
N LEU A 56 -9.48 11.28 -3.46
CA LEU A 56 -10.05 11.91 -2.26
C LEU A 56 -10.22 10.92 -1.09
N LYS A 57 -10.70 9.71 -1.37
CA LYS A 57 -10.84 8.65 -0.37
C LYS A 57 -9.49 8.29 0.25
N SER A 58 -8.49 8.00 -0.58
CA SER A 58 -7.13 7.66 -0.12
C SER A 58 -6.50 8.76 0.74
N GLN A 59 -6.74 10.03 0.39
CA GLN A 59 -6.25 11.18 1.15
C GLN A 59 -6.88 11.24 2.55
N LYS A 60 -8.21 11.01 2.63
CA LYS A 60 -8.94 10.98 3.90
C LYS A 60 -8.50 9.79 4.76
N GLU A 61 -8.32 8.63 4.16
CA GLU A 61 -7.84 7.43 4.86
C GLU A 61 -6.43 7.63 5.41
N LEU A 62 -5.52 8.20 4.61
CA LEU A 62 -4.18 8.54 5.06
C LEU A 62 -4.20 9.52 6.25
N GLN A 63 -4.98 10.61 6.18
CA GLN A 63 -5.11 11.58 7.28
C GLN A 63 -5.65 10.94 8.57
N ASN A 64 -6.62 10.04 8.43
CA ASN A 64 -7.16 9.31 9.57
C ASN A 64 -6.08 8.41 10.21
N THR A 65 -5.28 7.74 9.38
CA THR A 65 -4.17 6.88 9.85
C THR A 65 -3.06 7.68 10.51
N GLU A 66 -2.70 8.84 9.96
CA GLU A 66 -1.74 9.77 10.57
C GLU A 66 -2.22 10.21 11.97
N THR A 67 -3.50 10.55 12.09
CA THR A 67 -4.12 10.93 13.38
C THR A 67 -4.09 9.77 14.39
N LYS A 68 -4.45 8.56 13.93
CA LYS A 68 -4.40 7.35 14.76
C LYS A 68 -2.99 7.03 15.23
N LEU A 69 -1.99 7.17 14.37
CA LEU A 69 -0.59 6.91 14.73
C LEU A 69 -0.09 7.93 15.76
N ILE A 70 -0.43 9.21 15.64
CA ILE A 70 -0.13 10.23 16.66
C ILE A 70 -0.78 9.87 18.01
N LYS A 71 -2.04 9.41 18.00
CA LYS A 71 -2.72 8.94 19.20
C LYS A 71 -1.97 7.75 19.82
N LYS A 72 -1.67 6.72 19.02
CA LYS A 72 -0.94 5.52 19.47
C LYS A 72 0.45 5.85 20.03
N LEU A 73 1.17 6.78 19.41
CA LEU A 73 2.44 7.29 19.94
C LEU A 73 2.28 7.96 21.31
N SER A 74 1.13 8.58 21.58
CA SER A 74 0.85 9.19 22.90
C SER A 74 0.61 8.16 24.00
N GLU A 75 0.20 6.94 23.61
CA GLU A 75 -0.07 5.81 24.48
C GLU A 75 1.13 4.84 24.55
N TRP A 76 2.21 5.11 23.81
CA TRP A 76 3.42 4.29 23.76
C TRP A 76 4.04 4.16 25.16
N TYR A 77 4.32 2.92 25.58
CA TYR A 77 5.06 2.63 26.80
C TYR A 77 6.55 2.95 26.63
N GLU A 78 6.86 4.25 26.60
CA GLU A 78 8.21 4.77 26.37
C GLU A 78 8.36 6.14 27.06
N GLU A 79 9.61 6.59 27.25
CA GLU A 79 9.90 7.90 27.84
C GLU A 79 9.34 9.06 26.98
N PRO A 80 8.83 10.15 27.60
CA PRO A 80 8.22 11.26 26.88
C PRO A 80 9.11 11.91 25.82
N SER A 81 10.43 11.93 26.04
CA SER A 81 11.40 12.51 25.09
C SER A 81 11.44 11.74 23.76
N TYR A 82 11.40 10.40 23.80
CA TYR A 82 11.34 9.58 22.59
C TYR A 82 9.99 9.66 21.90
N ILE A 83 8.88 9.70 22.67
CA ILE A 83 7.54 9.93 22.12
C ILE A 83 7.49 11.25 21.33
N ASN A 84 7.98 12.33 21.93
CA ASN A 84 8.00 13.65 21.29
C ASN A 84 8.89 13.67 20.03
N LYS A 85 10.05 13.02 20.09
CA LYS A 85 10.94 12.87 18.93
C LYS A 85 10.28 12.09 17.80
N ALA A 86 9.59 10.99 18.11
CA ALA A 86 8.89 10.18 17.11
C ALA A 86 7.74 10.97 16.45
N LYS A 87 6.96 11.72 17.23
CA LYS A 87 5.90 12.60 16.68
C LYS A 87 6.47 13.68 15.77
N ALA A 88 7.55 14.35 16.18
CA ALA A 88 8.20 15.38 15.36
C ALA A 88 8.73 14.80 14.05
N ASN A 89 9.36 13.62 14.09
CA ASN A 89 9.84 12.92 12.91
C ASN A 89 8.68 12.48 11.99
N LEU A 90 7.55 12.02 12.54
CA LEU A 90 6.37 11.69 11.75
C LEU A 90 5.82 12.93 11.03
N THR A 91 5.71 14.07 11.72
CA THR A 91 5.27 15.34 11.10
C THR A 91 6.20 15.76 9.97
N ALA A 92 7.52 15.68 10.17
CA ALA A 92 8.50 15.97 9.12
C ALA A 92 8.37 15.01 7.93
N ALA A 93 8.28 13.70 8.20
CA ALA A 93 8.14 12.68 7.17
C ALA A 93 6.85 12.85 6.34
N ASN A 94 5.72 13.20 6.96
CA ASN A 94 4.47 13.42 6.24
C ASN A 94 4.55 14.65 5.32
N LYS A 95 5.24 15.72 5.75
CA LYS A 95 5.49 16.90 4.91
C LYS A 95 6.34 16.55 3.68
N GLU A 96 7.40 15.77 3.85
CA GLU A 96 8.25 15.35 2.74
C GLU A 96 7.54 14.34 1.82
N PHE A 97 6.68 13.48 2.38
CA PHE A 97 5.86 12.58 1.58
C PHE A 97 4.93 13.32 0.62
N ILE A 98 4.27 14.40 1.06
CA ILE A 98 3.40 15.21 0.19
C ILE A 98 4.20 15.76 -0.99
N LYS A 99 5.40 16.32 -0.74
CA LYS A 99 6.27 16.83 -1.81
C LYS A 99 6.68 15.73 -2.79
N TYR A 100 7.08 14.57 -2.27
CA TYR A 100 7.44 13.42 -3.09
C TYR A 100 6.27 12.98 -3.95
N ARG A 101 5.08 12.81 -3.37
CA ARG A 101 3.86 12.41 -4.08
C ARG A 101 3.53 13.39 -5.21
N ASP A 102 3.53 14.69 -4.91
CA ASP A 102 3.16 15.71 -5.87
C ASP A 102 4.19 15.77 -7.03
N ALA A 103 5.49 15.66 -6.72
CA ALA A 103 6.55 15.59 -7.73
C ALA A 103 6.45 14.32 -8.59
N GLN A 104 6.24 13.16 -7.96
CA GLN A 104 6.11 11.89 -8.65
C GLN A 104 4.87 11.84 -9.56
N CYS A 105 3.74 12.38 -9.09
CA CYS A 105 2.52 12.42 -9.90
C CYS A 105 2.57 13.48 -10.98
N LYS A 106 3.32 14.58 -10.80
CA LYS A 106 3.64 15.51 -11.89
C LYS A 106 4.50 14.86 -12.97
N PHE A 107 5.46 14.01 -12.57
CA PHE A 107 6.22 13.20 -13.53
C PHE A 107 5.32 12.19 -14.25
N ASN A 108 4.44 11.47 -13.54
CA ASN A 108 3.52 10.52 -14.19
C ASN A 108 2.58 11.24 -15.18
N TYR A 109 2.06 12.42 -14.79
CA TYR A 109 1.26 13.28 -15.66
C TYR A 109 2.01 13.65 -16.96
N SER A 110 3.31 14.00 -16.88
CA SER A 110 4.09 14.38 -18.07
C SER A 110 4.32 13.24 -19.06
N LEU A 111 4.24 11.97 -18.61
CA LEU A 111 4.28 10.80 -19.49
C LEU A 111 3.06 10.70 -20.41
N GLY A 112 2.05 11.55 -20.23
CA GLY A 112 0.88 11.63 -21.11
C GLY A 112 1.10 12.41 -22.40
N GLY A 113 2.21 13.14 -22.53
CA GLY A 113 2.51 13.93 -23.73
C GLY A 113 1.38 14.92 -24.06
N GLY A 114 0.99 15.00 -25.33
CA GLY A 114 -0.08 15.87 -25.82
C GLY A 114 -1.49 15.30 -25.70
N ALA A 115 -1.76 14.38 -24.76
CA ALA A 115 -3.09 13.83 -24.55
C ALA A 115 -4.10 14.91 -24.11
N ILE A 116 -5.39 14.66 -24.35
CA ILE A 116 -6.48 15.51 -23.89
C ILE A 116 -6.52 15.50 -22.35
N GLU A 117 -6.86 16.64 -21.75
CA GLU A 117 -6.79 16.90 -20.31
C GLU A 117 -7.39 15.79 -19.43
N ASN A 118 -8.57 15.25 -19.77
CA ASN A 118 -9.20 14.15 -19.03
C ASN A 118 -8.27 12.93 -18.87
N ALA A 119 -7.54 12.54 -19.92
CA ALA A 119 -6.61 11.41 -19.86
C ALA A 119 -5.41 11.68 -18.94
N LEU A 120 -4.98 12.94 -18.86
CA LEU A 120 -3.91 13.36 -17.97
C LEU A 120 -4.39 13.44 -16.51
N GLU A 121 -5.61 13.93 -16.27
CA GLU A 121 -6.25 13.96 -14.96
C GLU A 121 -6.47 12.55 -14.40
N MET A 122 -6.90 11.60 -15.23
CA MET A 122 -7.04 10.19 -14.83
C MET A 122 -5.72 9.64 -14.26
N ARG A 123 -4.59 9.89 -14.95
CA ARG A 123 -3.25 9.47 -14.47
C ARG A 123 -2.86 10.17 -13.17
N LEU A 124 -3.14 11.46 -13.05
CA LEU A 124 -2.86 12.24 -11.85
C LEU A 124 -3.60 11.66 -10.64
N PHE A 125 -4.92 11.48 -10.75
CA PHE A 125 -5.75 10.98 -9.65
C PHE A 125 -5.40 9.55 -9.27
N ALA A 126 -5.17 8.68 -10.26
CA ALA A 126 -4.74 7.31 -10.00
C ALA A 126 -3.36 7.27 -9.29
N CYS A 127 -2.42 8.14 -9.66
CA CYS A 127 -1.11 8.22 -9.02
C CYS A 127 -1.22 8.69 -7.56
N ILE A 128 -2.03 9.73 -7.31
CA ILE A 128 -2.28 10.23 -5.95
C ILE A 128 -2.88 9.11 -5.09
N ALA A 129 -3.87 8.39 -5.63
CA ALA A 129 -4.52 7.30 -4.92
C ALA A 129 -3.54 6.16 -4.58
N GLU A 130 -2.74 5.70 -5.54
CA GLU A 130 -1.71 4.67 -5.30
C GLU A 130 -0.76 5.10 -4.17
N LEU A 131 -0.13 6.28 -4.29
CA LEU A 131 0.90 6.70 -3.35
C LEU A 131 0.33 6.95 -1.95
N ASN A 132 -0.87 7.52 -1.85
CA ASN A 132 -1.56 7.66 -0.56
C ASN A 132 -1.86 6.29 0.06
N ASN A 133 -2.34 5.32 -0.72
CA ASN A 133 -2.61 3.97 -0.21
C ASN A 133 -1.33 3.26 0.25
N ARG A 134 -0.23 3.39 -0.51
CA ARG A 134 1.10 2.86 -0.12
C ARG A 134 1.58 3.45 1.19
N ARG A 135 1.50 4.78 1.33
CA ARG A 135 1.88 5.47 2.55
C ARG A 135 0.98 5.06 3.73
N ASN A 136 -0.32 4.94 3.49
CA ASN A 136 -1.28 4.51 4.49
C ASN A 136 -0.90 3.14 5.08
N GLN A 137 -0.57 2.16 4.21
CA GLN A 137 -0.13 0.84 4.67
C GLN A 137 1.21 0.91 5.43
N GLN A 138 2.19 1.69 4.94
CA GLN A 138 3.46 1.87 5.67
C GLN A 138 3.25 2.42 7.09
N LEU A 139 2.30 3.34 7.27
CA LEU A 139 1.97 3.86 8.59
C LEU A 139 1.23 2.84 9.45
N ILE A 140 0.36 2.00 8.86
CA ILE A 140 -0.28 0.88 9.54
C ILE A 140 0.76 -0.13 10.04
N ASP A 141 1.71 -0.51 9.19
CA ASP A 141 2.79 -1.43 9.56
C ASP A 141 3.73 -0.80 10.60
N SER A 142 3.95 0.51 10.54
CA SER A 142 4.70 1.22 11.58
C SER A 142 3.95 1.22 12.91
N MET A 143 2.63 1.35 12.90
CA MET A 143 1.80 1.29 14.11
C MET A 143 1.90 -0.07 14.82
N SER A 144 2.02 -1.19 14.09
CA SER A 144 2.14 -2.51 14.73
C SER A 144 3.41 -2.69 15.54
N ASN A 145 4.42 -1.84 15.34
CA ASN A 145 5.69 -1.87 16.08
C ASN A 145 5.65 -1.06 17.39
N ILE A 146 4.53 -0.42 17.73
CA ILE A 146 4.40 0.44 18.92
C ILE A 146 3.62 -0.30 20.01
N LEU A 147 4.29 -0.58 21.14
CA LEU A 147 3.70 -1.17 22.34
C LEU A 147 2.98 -0.10 23.17
N THR A 148 1.68 -0.26 23.39
CA THR A 148 0.90 0.70 24.18
C THR A 148 0.74 0.23 25.62
N LYS A 149 0.54 1.18 26.53
CA LYS A 149 0.19 0.95 27.94
C LYS A 149 -1.10 0.16 28.11
#